data_AF-A0A3P8PDK1-F1
#
_entry.id   AF-A0A3P8PDK1-F1
#
_cell.length_a   1.000
_cell.length_b   1.000
_cell.length_c   1.000
_cell.angle_alpha   90.00
_cell.angle_beta   90.00
_cell.angle_gamma   90.00
#
_symmetry.space_group_name_H-M   'P 1'
#
loop_
_entity.id
_entity.type
_entity.pdbx_description
1 polymer ?
#
loop_
_entity_poly.entity_id
_entity_poly.type
_entity_poly.pdbx_seq_one_letter_code
_entity_poly.pdbx_strand_id
1 'polypeptide(L)'
;TQYYECVSLCFCPAGGADGSEVPPPQNVITKTLNTNYTLSWDWPPGAAGTHAVTFTTQYVPKHQLKRKTPNWITACNQTSHRSCDLTRFKLLFIGDFMLRVRATVDGRHSEWAQKTFCPYEEGKYSAFQEVFFLISSLLIKYAHSNKYHDKHHNISKQHYRSYNLISVFQFIKK
;
A
#
# COMPACT_ATOMS: atom_id res chain seq x y z
N THR A 1 -7.54 19.83 22.87
CA THR A 1 -7.75 19.07 21.61
C THR A 1 -6.45 18.35 21.28
N GLN A 2 -6.28 17.12 21.75
CA GLN A 2 -5.06 16.33 21.53
C GLN A 2 -5.14 15.70 20.14
N TYR A 3 -4.28 16.15 19.24
CA TYR A 3 -3.97 15.49 17.98
C TYR A 3 -3.34 14.12 18.28
N TYR A 4 -3.96 13.04 17.82
CA TYR A 4 -3.40 11.69 17.90
C TYR A 4 -2.50 11.48 16.68
N GLU A 5 -1.19 11.69 16.85
CA GLU A 5 -0.21 11.33 15.83
C GLU A 5 -0.13 9.80 15.70
N CYS A 6 -0.35 9.29 14.49
CA CYS A 6 -0.06 7.91 14.12
C CYS A 6 1.46 7.72 14.02
N VAL A 7 2.14 7.48 15.15
CA VAL A 7 3.57 7.15 15.15
C VAL A 7 3.74 5.78 14.48
N SER A 8 4.30 5.80 13.27
CA SER A 8 4.72 4.63 12.53
C SER A 8 5.99 4.08 13.19
N LEU A 9 5.86 3.01 13.97
CA LEU A 9 7.02 2.28 14.48
C LEU A 9 7.58 1.41 13.34
N CYS A 10 8.62 1.91 12.66
CA CYS A 10 9.46 1.10 11.80
C CYS A 10 10.27 0.12 12.66
N PHE A 11 10.01 -1.18 12.53
CA PHE A 11 10.88 -2.22 13.08
C PHE A 11 11.91 -2.63 12.03
N CYS A 12 13.18 -2.55 12.37
CA CYS A 12 14.28 -3.15 11.61
C CYS A 12 14.33 -4.65 11.93
N PRO A 13 14.32 -5.57 10.95
CA PRO A 13 14.58 -6.97 11.21
C PRO A 13 16.06 -7.17 11.54
N ALA A 14 16.33 -7.75 12.71
CA ALA A 14 17.62 -8.36 13.00
C ALA A 14 17.77 -9.59 12.11
N GLY A 15 18.81 -9.61 11.29
CA GLY A 15 19.17 -10.77 10.50
C GLY A 15 19.71 -11.89 11.38
N GLY A 16 19.17 -13.09 11.18
CA GLY A 16 19.73 -14.36 11.63
C GLY A 16 19.21 -15.44 10.69
N ALA A 17 20.10 -16.00 9.87
CA ALA A 17 19.82 -17.15 9.03
C ALA A 17 20.14 -18.42 9.83
N ASP A 18 19.14 -19.28 10.05
CA ASP A 18 19.32 -20.71 10.27
C ASP A 18 18.06 -21.46 9.79
N GLY A 19 18.24 -22.66 9.26
CA GLY A 19 17.26 -23.34 8.41
C GLY A 19 15.92 -23.68 9.08
N SER A 20 14.84 -23.55 8.27
CA SER A 20 13.49 -24.11 8.46
C SER A 20 12.37 -23.23 9.06
N GLU A 21 12.58 -21.92 9.14
CA GLU A 21 11.53 -20.97 9.50
C GLU A 21 10.86 -20.33 8.26
N VAL A 22 9.53 -20.33 8.21
CA VAL A 22 8.76 -19.70 7.13
C VAL A 22 8.87 -18.18 7.29
N PRO A 23 9.40 -17.43 6.30
CA PRO A 23 9.58 -15.99 6.47
C PRO A 23 8.23 -15.28 6.60
N PRO A 24 8.15 -14.17 7.35
CA PRO A 24 6.93 -13.38 7.42
C PRO A 24 6.66 -12.65 6.09
N PRO A 25 5.39 -12.38 5.74
CA PRO A 25 5.03 -11.51 4.62
C PRO A 25 5.68 -10.12 4.76
N GLN A 26 6.08 -9.53 3.63
CA GLN A 26 6.81 -8.25 3.60
C GLN A 26 5.93 -7.14 3.01
N ASN A 27 6.33 -5.88 3.20
CA ASN A 27 5.67 -4.71 2.58
C ASN A 27 4.14 -4.73 2.70
N VAL A 28 3.65 -4.95 3.92
CA VAL A 28 2.21 -5.00 4.19
C VAL A 28 1.62 -3.59 4.03
N ILE A 29 0.86 -3.40 2.95
CA ILE A 29 0.26 -2.12 2.56
C ILE A 29 -1.25 -2.24 2.47
N THR A 30 -1.94 -1.16 2.79
CA THR A 30 -3.38 -1.02 2.62
C THR A 30 -3.66 -0.12 1.43
N LYS A 31 -4.56 -0.55 0.55
CA LYS A 31 -5.10 0.27 -0.53
C LYS A 31 -6.54 0.59 -0.17
N THR A 32 -6.85 1.88 -0.20
CA THR A 32 -8.18 2.41 0.09
C THR A 32 -8.68 3.12 -1.14
N LEU A 33 -9.88 2.76 -1.60
CA LEU A 33 -10.58 3.49 -2.64
C LEU A 33 -12.03 3.65 -2.18
N ASN A 34 -12.40 4.88 -1.80
CA ASN A 34 -13.68 5.16 -1.13
C ASN A 34 -13.82 4.31 0.16
N THR A 35 -14.81 3.42 0.21
CA THR A 35 -15.08 2.48 1.31
C THR A 35 -14.55 1.07 1.06
N ASN A 36 -13.82 0.87 -0.04
CA ASN A 36 -13.22 -0.41 -0.38
C ASN A 36 -11.79 -0.46 0.14
N TYR A 37 -11.49 -1.51 0.91
CA TYR A 37 -10.20 -1.66 1.59
C TYR A 37 -9.57 -2.99 1.18
N THR A 38 -8.36 -2.94 0.64
CA THR A 38 -7.59 -4.14 0.29
C THR A 38 -6.26 -4.11 1.00
N LEU A 39 -5.97 -5.15 1.78
CA LEU A 39 -4.63 -5.39 2.33
C LEU A 39 -3.83 -6.18 1.31
N SER A 40 -2.61 -5.77 1.00
CA SER A 40 -1.69 -6.52 0.14
C SER A 40 -0.30 -6.60 0.76
N TRP A 41 0.45 -7.63 0.38
CA TRP A 41 1.78 -7.88 0.90
C TRP A 41 2.64 -8.55 -0.16
N ASP A 42 3.95 -8.44 0.02
CA ASP A 42 4.95 -9.13 -0.77
C ASP A 42 5.30 -10.48 -0.13
N TRP A 43 5.72 -11.40 -0.99
CA TRP A 43 6.19 -12.72 -0.59
C TRP A 43 7.56 -12.97 -1.24
N PRO A 44 8.60 -13.33 -0.47
CA PRO A 44 9.93 -13.53 -1.03
C PRO A 44 9.92 -14.64 -2.10
N PRO A 45 10.49 -14.38 -3.29
CA PRO A 45 10.62 -15.41 -4.32
C PRO A 45 11.39 -16.63 -3.80
N GLY A 46 10.90 -17.83 -4.09
CA GLY A 46 11.57 -19.07 -3.69
C GLY A 46 11.43 -19.46 -2.21
N ALA A 47 10.85 -18.62 -1.34
CA ALA A 47 10.68 -18.94 0.08
C ALA A 47 9.76 -20.16 0.36
N ALA A 48 8.89 -20.51 -0.59
CA ALA A 48 8.06 -21.71 -0.50
C ALA A 48 8.70 -22.93 -1.19
N GLY A 49 9.83 -22.76 -1.89
CA GLY A 49 10.41 -23.80 -2.75
C GLY A 49 9.37 -24.30 -3.77
N THR A 50 9.09 -25.60 -3.74
CA THR A 50 8.05 -26.27 -4.54
C THR A 50 6.69 -26.36 -3.83
N HIS A 51 6.62 -25.98 -2.56
CA HIS A 51 5.40 -26.12 -1.75
C HIS A 51 4.41 -25.00 -2.03
N ALA A 52 3.12 -25.29 -1.85
CA ALA A 52 2.08 -24.28 -1.89
C ALA A 52 2.17 -23.37 -0.66
N VAL A 53 2.04 -22.06 -0.89
CA VAL A 53 1.92 -21.05 0.17
C VAL A 53 0.49 -20.57 0.26
N THR A 54 -0.01 -20.46 1.49
CA THR A 54 -1.30 -19.84 1.80
C THR A 54 -1.14 -18.76 2.84
N PHE A 55 -2.05 -17.79 2.84
CA PHE A 55 -1.99 -16.62 3.71
C PHE A 55 -3.26 -16.53 4.55
N THR A 56 -3.10 -16.13 5.80
CA THR A 56 -4.22 -15.85 6.70
C THR A 56 -4.12 -14.41 7.17
N THR A 57 -5.21 -13.66 6.98
CA THR A 57 -5.32 -12.26 7.38
C THR A 57 -6.31 -12.13 8.53
N GLN A 58 -5.94 -11.37 9.55
CA GLN A 58 -6.81 -11.06 10.68
C GLN A 58 -6.75 -9.57 10.99
N TYR A 59 -7.78 -9.08 11.68
CA TYR A 59 -7.82 -7.71 12.17
C TYR A 59 -8.41 -7.64 13.56
N VAL A 60 -8.11 -6.55 14.25
CA VAL A 60 -8.70 -6.22 15.54
C VAL A 60 -8.77 -4.70 15.70
N PRO A 61 -9.84 -4.14 16.29
CA PRO A 61 -9.85 -2.74 16.69
C PRO A 61 -8.72 -2.47 17.69
N LYS A 62 -7.95 -1.40 17.48
CA LYS A 62 -6.73 -1.11 18.25
C LYS A 62 -6.98 -0.98 19.76
N HIS A 63 -8.16 -0.47 20.16
CA HIS A 63 -8.55 -0.39 21.56
C HIS A 63 -8.66 -1.77 22.25
N GLN A 64 -8.92 -2.85 21.50
CA GLN A 64 -8.99 -4.21 22.06
C GLN A 64 -7.60 -4.84 22.26
N LEU A 65 -6.53 -4.28 21.68
CA LEU A 65 -5.17 -4.78 21.91
C LEU A 65 -4.72 -4.63 23.36
N LYS A 66 -5.33 -3.70 24.12
CA LYS A 66 -5.05 -3.50 25.55
C LYS A 66 -5.63 -4.63 26.42
N ARG A 67 -6.49 -5.48 25.87
CA ARG A 67 -7.07 -6.62 26.60
C ARG A 67 -6.03 -7.73 26.71
N LYS A 68 -6.06 -8.50 27.80
CA LYS A 68 -5.18 -9.66 28.02
C LYS A 68 -5.18 -10.63 26.84
N THR A 69 -6.34 -10.83 26.22
CA THR A 69 -6.53 -11.66 25.03
C THR A 69 -7.35 -10.88 23.99
N PRO A 70 -6.70 -10.20 23.03
CA PRO A 70 -7.42 -9.48 21.98
C PRO A 70 -8.21 -10.46 21.10
N ASN A 71 -9.47 -10.10 20.77
CA ASN A 71 -10.31 -10.92 19.90
C ASN A 71 -10.00 -10.60 18.43
N TRP A 72 -9.15 -11.43 17.81
CA TRP A 72 -8.78 -11.30 16.41
C TRP A 72 -9.86 -11.88 15.51
N ILE A 73 -10.33 -11.09 14.56
CA ILE A 73 -11.34 -11.50 13.58
C ILE A 73 -10.62 -11.92 12.30
N THR A 74 -10.92 -13.11 11.79
CA THR A 74 -10.31 -13.62 10.55
C THR A 74 -11.00 -13.02 9.34
N ALA A 75 -10.22 -12.31 8.51
CA ALA A 75 -10.71 -11.67 7.31
C ALA A 75 -10.60 -12.59 6.08
N CYS A 76 -9.43 -13.16 5.87
CA CYS A 76 -9.16 -14.13 4.80
C CYS A 76 -8.46 -15.33 5.42
N ASN A 77 -8.93 -16.54 5.12
CA ASN A 77 -8.39 -17.78 5.68
C ASN A 77 -7.73 -18.61 4.59
N GLN A 78 -6.45 -18.93 4.78
CA GLN A 78 -5.65 -19.80 3.91
C GLN A 78 -5.82 -19.53 2.39
N THR A 79 -5.75 -18.26 1.99
CA THR A 79 -5.86 -17.85 0.58
C THR A 79 -4.50 -17.93 -0.12
N SER A 80 -4.45 -18.32 -1.39
CA SER A 80 -3.23 -18.26 -2.20
C SER A 80 -2.91 -16.85 -2.70
N HIS A 81 -3.92 -15.97 -2.74
CA HIS A 81 -3.78 -14.57 -3.13
C HIS A 81 -2.90 -13.81 -2.13
N ARG A 82 -2.11 -12.87 -2.66
CA ARG A 82 -1.25 -11.95 -1.88
C ARG A 82 -1.97 -10.67 -1.48
N SER A 83 -3.30 -10.75 -1.41
CA SER A 83 -4.18 -9.68 -1.00
C SER A 83 -5.41 -10.24 -0.31
N CYS A 84 -6.01 -9.41 0.54
CA CYS A 84 -7.25 -9.69 1.23
C CYS A 84 -8.19 -8.49 1.12
N ASP A 85 -9.39 -8.73 0.60
CA ASP A 85 -10.45 -7.72 0.56
C ASP A 85 -11.12 -7.62 1.93
N LEU A 86 -11.01 -6.44 2.53
CA LEU A 86 -11.55 -6.11 3.84
C LEU A 86 -12.89 -5.35 3.75
N THR A 87 -13.36 -5.02 2.54
CA THR A 87 -14.56 -4.20 2.31
C THR A 87 -15.80 -4.77 2.99
N ARG A 88 -15.97 -6.10 2.94
CA ARG A 88 -17.12 -6.81 3.54
C ARG A 88 -17.22 -6.66 5.05
N PHE A 89 -16.13 -6.30 5.73
CA PHE A 89 -16.10 -6.15 7.19
C PHE A 89 -16.52 -4.77 7.67
N LYS A 90 -16.80 -3.82 6.76
CA LYS A 90 -17.32 -2.48 7.06
C LYS A 90 -16.58 -1.82 8.23
N LEU A 91 -15.25 -1.80 8.14
CA LEU A 91 -14.40 -1.18 9.15
C LEU A 91 -14.80 0.28 9.31
N LEU A 92 -15.01 0.71 10.56
CA LEU A 92 -15.45 2.08 10.87
C LEU A 92 -14.46 3.09 10.31
N PHE A 93 -14.96 4.06 9.55
CA PHE A 93 -14.12 5.03 8.84
C PHE A 93 -13.20 5.85 9.77
N ILE A 94 -13.68 6.18 10.96
CA ILE A 94 -12.95 6.92 12.01
C ILE A 94 -12.23 6.00 13.01
N GLY A 95 -12.24 4.69 12.79
CA GLY A 95 -11.69 3.70 13.71
C GLY A 95 -10.22 3.37 13.43
N ASP A 96 -9.50 3.05 14.50
CA ASP A 96 -8.15 2.49 14.41
C ASP A 96 -8.16 0.97 14.50
N PHE A 97 -7.48 0.33 13.56
CA PHE A 97 -7.38 -1.12 13.48
C PHE A 97 -5.92 -1.57 13.42
N MET A 98 -5.66 -2.75 13.97
CA MET A 98 -4.44 -3.49 13.71
C MET A 98 -4.76 -4.64 12.77
N LEU A 99 -4.11 -4.65 11.63
CA LEU A 99 -4.18 -5.72 10.63
C LEU A 99 -2.95 -6.60 10.80
N ARG A 100 -3.11 -7.91 10.59
CA ARG A 100 -2.00 -8.85 10.58
C ARG A 100 -2.17 -9.91 9.50
N VAL A 101 -1.06 -10.35 8.93
CA VAL A 101 -1.00 -11.43 7.96
C VAL A 101 0.14 -12.37 8.28
N ARG A 102 -0.07 -13.67 8.10
CA ARG A 102 0.98 -14.69 8.18
C ARG A 102 0.92 -15.61 6.97
N ALA A 103 2.07 -16.17 6.62
CA ALA A 103 2.19 -17.21 5.63
C ALA A 103 2.10 -18.60 6.28
N THR A 104 1.64 -19.57 5.51
CA THR A 104 1.64 -21.00 5.86
C THR A 104 2.21 -21.77 4.68
N VAL A 105 3.27 -22.52 4.93
CA VAL A 105 3.95 -23.38 3.95
C VAL A 105 4.09 -24.75 4.58
N ASP A 106 3.53 -25.78 3.95
CA ASP A 106 3.58 -27.18 4.43
C ASP A 106 3.19 -27.33 5.92
N GLY A 107 2.09 -26.67 6.31
CA GLY A 107 1.59 -26.69 7.69
C GLY A 107 2.38 -25.84 8.69
N ARG A 108 3.55 -25.33 8.34
CA ARG A 108 4.33 -24.40 9.17
C ARG A 108 3.88 -22.97 8.97
N HIS A 109 3.82 -22.20 10.05
CA HIS A 109 3.41 -20.79 10.01
C HIS A 109 4.61 -19.86 10.15
N SER A 110 4.54 -18.71 9.46
CA SER A 110 5.42 -17.59 9.74
C SER A 110 4.97 -16.82 10.98
N GLU A 111 5.86 -15.98 11.48
CA GLU A 111 5.49 -14.86 12.34
C GLU A 111 4.49 -13.92 11.65
N TRP A 112 3.74 -13.18 12.47
CA TRP A 112 2.73 -12.23 11.98
C TRP A 112 3.38 -10.92 11.54
N ALA A 113 3.20 -10.58 10.26
CA ALA A 113 3.46 -9.23 9.78
C ALA A 113 2.26 -8.33 10.12
N GLN A 114 2.50 -7.17 10.74
CA GLN A 114 1.45 -6.29 11.27
C GLN A 114 1.46 -4.91 10.61
N LYS A 115 0.29 -4.28 10.50
CA LYS A 115 0.12 -2.90 10.02
C LYS A 115 -1.01 -2.21 10.78
N THR A 116 -0.74 -1.01 11.28
CA THR A 116 -1.81 -0.13 11.77
C THR A 116 -2.56 0.47 10.58
N PHE A 117 -3.89 0.45 10.64
CA PHE A 117 -4.77 0.94 9.59
C PHE A 117 -5.84 1.87 10.17
N CYS A 118 -5.95 3.06 9.59
CA CYS A 118 -6.99 4.04 9.89
C CYS A 118 -7.60 4.48 8.55
N PRO A 119 -8.86 4.10 8.24
CA PRO A 119 -9.45 4.38 6.93
C PRO A 119 -9.50 5.87 6.57
N TYR A 120 -9.70 6.75 7.57
CA TYR A 120 -9.73 8.20 7.36
C TYR A 120 -8.41 8.74 6.80
N GLU A 121 -7.29 8.38 7.42
CA GLU A 121 -5.97 8.86 6.98
C GLU A 121 -5.60 8.28 5.60
N GLU A 122 -5.79 6.98 5.42
CA GLU A 122 -5.53 6.30 4.14
C GLU A 122 -6.43 6.86 3.02
N GLY A 123 -7.69 7.20 3.34
CA GLY A 123 -8.63 7.84 2.42
C GLY A 123 -8.19 9.25 1.98
N LYS A 124 -7.61 10.05 2.88
CA LYS A 124 -7.02 11.35 2.51
C LYS A 124 -5.90 11.17 1.49
N TYR A 125 -4.94 10.29 1.78
CA TYR A 125 -3.82 10.03 0.86
C TYR A 125 -4.33 9.56 -0.50
N SER A 126 -5.32 8.65 -0.54
CA SER A 126 -5.95 8.23 -1.80
C SER A 126 -6.57 9.39 -2.56
N ALA A 127 -7.37 10.23 -1.91
CA ALA A 127 -8.01 11.38 -2.55
C ALA A 127 -6.99 12.38 -3.11
N PHE A 128 -5.93 12.68 -2.35
CA PHE A 128 -4.84 13.53 -2.82
C PHE A 128 -4.13 12.92 -4.04
N GLN A 129 -3.86 11.61 -4.00
CA GLN A 129 -3.23 10.89 -5.10
C GLN A 129 -4.09 10.91 -6.37
N GLU A 130 -5.41 10.73 -6.25
CA GLU A 130 -6.35 10.84 -7.38
C GLU A 130 -6.34 12.22 -8.02
N VAL A 131 -6.45 13.28 -7.20
CA VAL A 131 -6.41 14.66 -7.69
C VAL A 131 -5.07 14.94 -8.40
N PHE A 132 -3.96 14.48 -7.84
CA PHE A 132 -2.64 14.62 -8.47
C PHE A 132 -2.56 13.91 -9.84
N PHE A 133 -3.08 12.68 -9.95
CA PHE A 133 -3.13 11.97 -11.22
C PHE A 133 -4.01 12.68 -12.26
N LEU A 134 -5.16 13.22 -11.85
CA LEU A 134 -6.04 13.98 -12.74
C LEU A 134 -5.35 15.24 -13.27
N ILE A 135 -4.71 16.02 -12.39
CA ILE A 135 -3.96 17.22 -12.79
C ILE A 135 -2.82 16.84 -13.74
N SER A 136 -2.06 15.79 -13.41
CA SER A 136 -0.97 15.30 -14.27
C SER A 136 -1.48 14.90 -15.66
N SER A 137 -2.61 14.18 -15.72
CA SER A 137 -3.23 13.78 -16.99
C SER A 137 -3.70 14.99 -17.81
N LEU A 138 -4.25 16.03 -17.16
CA LEU A 138 -4.69 17.25 -17.82
C LEU A 138 -3.50 18.04 -18.36
N LEU A 139 -2.41 18.15 -17.58
CA LEU A 139 -1.17 18.79 -18.02
C LEU A 139 -0.56 18.06 -19.22
N ILE A 140 -0.54 16.72 -19.20
CA ILE A 140 -0.07 15.92 -20.35
C ILE A 140 -0.95 16.17 -21.57
N LYS A 141 -2.29 16.17 -21.41
CA LYS A 141 -3.22 16.48 -22.52
C LYS A 141 -3.03 17.91 -23.05
N TYR A 142 -2.85 18.88 -22.17
CA TYR A 142 -2.60 20.28 -22.51
C TYR A 142 -1.27 20.42 -23.27
N ALA A 143 -0.19 19.79 -22.79
CA ALA A 143 1.10 19.79 -23.47
C ALA A 143 1.04 19.09 -24.83
N HIS A 144 0.30 17.97 -24.94
CA HIS A 144 0.09 17.27 -26.20
C HIS A 144 -0.74 18.11 -27.19
N SER A 145 -1.81 18.76 -26.71
CA SER A 145 -2.64 19.67 -27.50
C SER A 145 -1.84 20.88 -27.98
N ASN A 146 -1.05 21.50 -27.11
CA ASN A 146 -0.17 22.60 -27.47
C ASN A 146 0.90 22.15 -28.46
N LYS A 147 1.47 20.95 -28.33
CA LYS A 147 2.40 20.40 -29.33
C LYS A 147 1.73 20.16 -30.69
N TYR A 148 0.46 19.75 -30.70
CA TYR A 148 -0.33 19.61 -31.93
C TYR A 148 -0.64 20.98 -32.55
N HIS A 149 -1.01 21.96 -31.71
CA HIS A 149 -1.29 23.33 -32.11
C HIS A 149 -0.03 24.04 -32.64
N ASP A 150 1.12 23.82 -31.99
CA ASP A 150 2.44 24.31 -32.44
C ASP A 150 2.84 23.64 -33.75
N LYS A 151 2.56 22.34 -33.95
CA LYS A 151 2.88 21.64 -35.20
C LYS A 151 2.08 22.16 -36.39
N HIS A 152 0.84 22.62 -36.18
CA HIS A 152 0.02 23.29 -37.21
C HIS A 152 0.36 24.77 -37.41
N HIS A 153 0.95 25.43 -36.41
CA HIS A 153 1.42 26.83 -36.53
C HIS A 153 2.90 26.94 -36.99
N ASN A 154 3.70 25.88 -36.87
CA ASN A 154 5.14 25.82 -37.18
C ASN A 154 5.50 25.44 -38.62
N ILE A 155 4.56 25.44 -39.57
CA ILE A 155 4.95 25.68 -40.97
C ILE A 155 5.38 27.16 -41.14
N SER A 156 5.08 28.06 -40.19
CA SER A 156 5.38 29.49 -40.34
C SER A 156 6.53 30.06 -39.51
N LYS A 157 7.00 29.46 -38.41
CA LYS A 157 8.06 30.08 -37.57
C LYS A 157 9.01 29.08 -36.92
N GLN A 158 10.13 28.83 -37.59
CA GLN A 158 11.37 28.45 -36.91
C GLN A 158 11.59 29.32 -35.64
N HIS A 159 12.31 28.79 -34.65
CA HIS A 159 13.03 29.56 -33.62
C HIS A 159 12.39 29.76 -32.22
N TYR A 160 12.00 28.69 -31.51
CA TYR A 160 12.00 28.75 -30.03
C TYR A 160 12.75 27.57 -29.42
N ARG A 161 13.77 27.92 -28.64
CA ARG A 161 14.88 27.08 -28.19
C ARG A 161 14.45 25.96 -27.25
N SER A 162 15.14 24.84 -27.42
CA SER A 162 15.29 23.71 -26.51
C SER A 162 15.46 24.13 -25.04
N TYR A 163 14.49 23.78 -24.18
CA TYR A 163 14.67 23.77 -22.73
C TYR A 163 14.25 22.40 -22.14
N ASN A 164 15.30 21.66 -21.77
CA ASN A 164 15.44 20.63 -20.74
C ASN A 164 14.18 19.96 -20.16
N LEU A 165 13.97 18.69 -20.53
CA LEU A 165 12.99 17.75 -19.95
C LEU A 165 13.53 16.93 -18.76
N ILE A 166 14.67 17.30 -18.16
CA ILE A 166 15.34 16.43 -17.16
C ILE A 166 15.12 16.90 -15.70
N SER A 167 14.64 18.12 -15.43
CA SER A 167 14.71 18.67 -14.06
C SER A 167 13.49 18.43 -13.16
N VAL A 168 12.38 17.89 -13.65
CA VAL A 168 11.14 17.80 -12.83
C VAL A 168 11.12 16.57 -11.90
N PHE A 169 12.01 15.59 -12.11
CA PHE A 169 12.09 14.40 -11.25
C PHE A 169 12.82 14.62 -9.91
N GLN A 170 13.39 15.81 -9.66
CA GLN A 170 14.25 16.04 -8.50
C GLN A 170 13.56 16.69 -7.27
N PHE A 171 12.25 16.94 -7.31
CA PHE A 171 11.53 17.61 -6.20
C PHE A 171 10.68 16.71 -5.29
N ILE A 172 10.75 15.37 -5.43
CA ILE A 172 10.10 14.43 -4.49
C ILE A 172 11.16 13.51 -3.87
N LYS A 173 12.18 14.10 -3.25
CA LYS A 173 12.97 13.49 -2.17
C LYS A 173 13.43 14.60 -1.23
N LYS A 174 12.52 15.09 -0.40
CA LYS A 174 12.83 15.65 0.91
C LYS A 174 11.63 15.54 1.82
#